data_AF-A0A7C3PWU1-F1
#
_entry.id   AF-A0A7C3PWU1-F1
#
_cell.length_a   1.000
_cell.length_b   1.000
_cell.length_c   1.000
_cell.angle_alpha   90.00
_cell.angle_beta   90.00
_cell.angle_gamma   90.00
#
_symmetry.space_group_name_H-M   'P 1'
#
loop_
_entity.id
_entity.type
_entity.pdbx_description
1 polymer ?
#
loop_
_entity_poly.entity_id
_entity_poly.type
_entity_poly.pdbx_seq_one_letter_code
_entity_poly.pdbx_strand_id
1 'polypeptide(L)'
;TDWVLAEWRLAVTDLADDPARLADRVDWVAKRQILEQVGGGNVAHLQSVDLEYANLDPEESLFDALLSDGGVQRLTPEPKVLDAMSIPPRTTRAYERGTLIRENLHEIRTVGWRRAVLKSDEVIEFPPESTGVG
;
A
#
# COMPACT_ATOMS: atom_id res chain seq x y z
N THR A 1 -2.47 -16.36 11.00
CA THR A 1 -2.06 -15.63 12.22
C THR A 1 -0.64 -15.95 12.64
N ASP A 2 -0.18 -17.21 12.50
CA ASP A 2 1.16 -17.62 12.93
C ASP A 2 2.31 -16.90 12.22
N TRP A 3 2.18 -16.64 10.91
CA TRP A 3 3.20 -15.90 10.15
C TRP A 3 3.41 -14.48 10.69
N VAL A 4 2.33 -13.74 10.96
CA VAL A 4 2.42 -12.36 11.49
C VAL A 4 3.16 -12.33 12.84
N LEU A 5 2.87 -13.29 13.72
CA LEU A 5 3.54 -13.40 15.01
C LEU A 5 5.02 -13.79 14.88
N ALA A 6 5.35 -14.59 13.86
CA ALA A 6 6.74 -14.95 13.56
C ALA A 6 7.53 -13.74 13.05
N GLU A 7 7.02 -13.03 12.03
CA GLU A 7 7.65 -11.82 11.49
C GLU A 7 7.83 -10.73 12.54
N TRP A 8 6.80 -10.52 13.38
CA TRP A 8 6.90 -9.53 14.44
C TRP A 8 7.98 -9.91 15.47
N ARG A 9 8.06 -11.19 15.86
CA ARG A 9 9.12 -11.64 16.78
C ARG A 9 10.50 -11.46 16.17
N LEU A 10 10.67 -11.79 14.89
CA LEU A 10 11.91 -11.58 14.16
C LEU A 10 12.29 -10.09 14.13
N ALA A 11 11.34 -9.22 13.76
CA ALA A 11 11.58 -7.79 13.69
C ALA A 11 12.00 -7.18 15.03
N VAL A 12 11.36 -7.58 16.14
CA VAL A 12 11.73 -7.11 17.50
C VAL A 12 13.09 -7.65 17.92
N THR A 13 13.42 -8.89 17.56
CA THR A 13 14.72 -9.51 17.88
C THR A 13 15.84 -8.79 17.13
N ASP A 14 15.66 -8.57 15.83
CA ASP A 14 16.64 -7.87 14.99
C ASP A 14 16.79 -6.41 15.42
N LEU A 15 15.71 -5.74 15.81
CA LEU A 15 15.77 -4.37 16.35
C LEU A 15 16.63 -4.28 17.62
N ALA A 16 16.56 -5.27 18.49
CA ALA A 16 17.30 -5.30 19.74
C ALA A 16 18.80 -5.64 19.55
N ASP A 17 19.13 -6.38 18.49
CA ASP A 17 20.49 -6.81 18.15
C ASP A 17 21.22 -5.76 17.30
N ASP A 18 20.71 -5.49 16.09
CA ASP A 18 21.23 -4.48 15.18
C ASP A 18 20.08 -3.94 14.31
N PRO A 19 19.62 -2.69 14.55
CA PRO A 19 18.57 -2.08 13.76
C PRO A 19 18.83 -2.07 12.25
N ALA A 20 20.09 -2.09 11.78
CA ALA A 20 20.41 -2.10 10.35
C ALA A 20 19.91 -3.37 9.63
N ARG A 21 19.71 -4.49 10.37
CA ARG A 21 19.19 -5.76 9.83
C ARG A 21 17.74 -5.71 9.38
N LEU A 22 17.03 -4.62 9.69
CA LEU A 22 15.64 -4.40 9.32
C LEU A 22 15.47 -3.60 8.02
N ALA A 23 16.56 -3.18 7.37
CA ALA A 23 16.50 -2.33 6.18
C ALA A 23 15.74 -2.97 5.00
N ASP A 24 15.63 -4.30 4.98
CA ASP A 24 14.88 -5.02 3.97
C ASP A 24 13.37 -5.09 4.23
N ARG A 25 12.88 -4.69 5.41
CA ARG A 25 11.46 -4.88 5.79
C ARG A 25 10.85 -3.72 6.59
N VAL A 26 11.64 -2.72 6.97
CA VAL A 26 11.20 -1.56 7.77
C VAL A 26 11.69 -0.25 7.14
N ASP A 27 10.75 0.55 6.63
CA ASP A 27 11.03 1.72 5.80
C ASP A 27 11.96 2.75 6.45
N TRP A 28 11.75 3.07 7.74
CA TRP A 28 12.57 4.09 8.40
C TRP A 28 14.04 3.66 8.53
N VAL A 29 14.31 2.35 8.57
CA VAL A 29 15.67 1.82 8.61
C VAL A 29 16.31 1.89 7.22
N ALA A 30 15.58 1.45 6.19
CA ALA A 30 16.03 1.53 4.79
C ALA A 30 16.37 2.97 4.39
N LYS A 31 15.44 3.88 4.68
CA LYS A 31 15.59 5.31 4.43
C LYS A 31 16.76 5.91 5.20
N ARG A 32 16.96 5.52 6.47
CA ARG A 32 18.12 5.98 7.26
C ARG A 32 19.42 5.56 6.59
N GLN A 33 19.53 4.33 6.10
CA GLN A 33 20.73 3.86 5.39
C GLN A 33 21.01 4.69 4.12
N ILE A 34 19.99 5.01 3.33
CA ILE A 34 20.14 5.90 2.17
C ILE A 34 20.65 7.28 2.60
N LEU A 35 20.02 7.90 3.61
CA LEU A 35 20.42 9.22 4.10
C LEU A 35 21.85 9.23 4.65
N GLU A 36 22.25 8.17 5.34
CA GLU A 36 23.63 7.99 5.83
C GLU A 36 24.62 7.80 4.66
N GLN A 37 24.26 7.08 3.60
CA GLN A 37 25.10 6.89 2.41
C GLN A 37 25.28 8.16 1.59
N VAL A 38 24.26 9.02 1.51
CA VAL A 38 24.37 10.35 0.89
C VAL A 38 25.39 11.22 1.63
N GLY A 39 25.71 10.91 2.89
CA GLY A 39 26.88 11.45 3.60
C GLY A 39 26.71 12.91 4.05
N GLY A 40 25.50 13.45 3.98
CA GLY A 40 25.14 14.80 4.44
C GLY A 40 24.63 15.72 3.32
N GLY A 41 24.27 16.94 3.72
CA GLY A 41 23.66 17.95 2.86
C GLY A 41 23.00 19.03 3.70
N ASN A 42 22.54 20.11 3.08
CA ASN A 42 21.65 21.02 3.81
C ASN A 42 20.30 20.32 4.04
N VAL A 43 19.47 20.89 4.93
CA VAL A 43 18.16 20.32 5.28
C VAL A 43 17.30 20.08 4.03
N ALA A 44 17.32 20.99 3.06
CA ALA A 44 16.54 20.87 1.84
C ALA A 44 16.98 19.68 0.97
N HIS A 45 18.28 19.39 0.89
CA HIS A 45 18.79 18.23 0.16
C HIS A 45 18.34 16.92 0.80
N LEU A 46 18.49 16.78 2.12
CA LEU A 46 18.08 15.57 2.83
C LEU A 46 16.55 15.36 2.77
N GLN A 47 15.77 16.44 2.79
CA GLN A 47 14.32 16.39 2.56
C GLN A 47 13.98 15.93 1.14
N SER A 48 14.74 16.37 0.14
CA SER A 48 14.55 15.89 -1.24
C SER A 48 14.79 14.39 -1.34
N VAL A 49 15.83 13.85 -0.70
CA VAL A 49 16.11 12.41 -0.67
C VAL A 49 15.01 11.63 0.06
N ASP A 50 14.52 12.16 1.18
CA ASP A 50 13.39 11.58 1.92
C ASP A 50 12.11 11.51 1.07
N LEU A 51 11.84 12.54 0.29
CA LEU A 51 10.71 12.56 -0.66
C LEU A 51 10.92 11.57 -1.81
N GLU A 52 12.13 11.50 -2.37
CA GLU A 52 12.45 10.60 -3.48
C GLU A 52 12.33 9.13 -3.08
N TYR A 53 12.61 8.80 -1.82
CA TYR A 53 12.33 7.47 -1.28
C TYR A 53 10.85 7.09 -1.34
N ALA A 54 9.94 8.06 -1.21
CA ALA A 54 8.50 7.83 -1.22
C ALA A 54 7.84 8.18 -2.56
N ASN A 55 8.62 8.43 -3.62
CA ASN A 55 8.09 8.74 -4.94
C ASN A 55 7.28 7.53 -5.46
N LEU A 56 6.18 7.81 -6.17
CA LEU A 56 5.32 6.79 -6.77
C LEU A 56 5.68 6.50 -8.23
N ASP A 57 6.51 7.34 -8.85
CA ASP A 57 7.09 7.05 -10.17
C ASP A 57 8.19 6.00 -10.01
N PRO A 58 8.04 4.78 -10.57
CA PRO A 58 9.03 3.72 -10.43
C PRO A 58 10.40 4.06 -11.04
N GLU A 59 10.47 5.03 -11.97
CA GLU A 59 11.73 5.47 -12.59
C GLU A 59 12.51 6.45 -11.70
N GLU A 60 11.85 7.12 -10.76
CA GLU A 60 12.45 8.13 -9.87
C GLU A 60 12.62 7.61 -8.42
N SER A 61 11.71 6.73 -7.98
CA SER A 61 11.61 6.18 -6.64
C SER A 61 12.86 5.43 -6.17
N LEU A 62 13.47 5.91 -5.07
CA LEU A 62 14.58 5.19 -4.43
C LEU A 62 14.11 3.88 -3.79
N PHE A 63 12.84 3.79 -3.39
CA PHE A 63 12.28 2.52 -2.88
C PHE A 63 12.17 1.48 -4.00
N ASP A 64 11.70 1.85 -5.18
CA ASP A 64 11.57 0.94 -6.32
C ASP A 64 12.95 0.51 -6.86
N ALA A 65 13.95 1.39 -6.80
CA ALA A 65 15.33 1.03 -7.05
C ALA A 65 15.83 -0.04 -6.06
N LEU A 66 15.63 0.15 -4.74
CA LEU A 66 15.98 -0.85 -3.73
C LEU A 66 15.23 -2.17 -3.92
N LEU A 67 13.94 -2.10 -4.26
CA LEU A 67 13.12 -3.29 -4.50
C LEU A 67 13.63 -4.08 -5.70
N SER A 68 14.02 -3.39 -6.78
CA SER A 68 14.55 -3.99 -8.01
C SER A 68 15.92 -4.65 -7.79
N ASP A 69 16.74 -4.07 -6.92
CA ASP A 69 18.04 -4.62 -6.50
C ASP A 69 17.92 -5.75 -5.45
N GLY A 70 16.72 -6.08 -5.00
CA GLY A 70 16.47 -7.10 -3.98
C GLY A 70 16.82 -6.66 -2.56
N GLY A 71 17.01 -5.36 -2.34
CA GLY A 71 17.27 -4.75 -1.04
C GLY A 71 16.05 -4.70 -0.12
N VAL A 72 14.84 -4.94 -0.63
CA VAL A 72 13.57 -4.95 0.13
C VAL A 72 12.78 -6.23 -0.13
N GLN A 73 12.14 -6.77 0.91
CA GLN A 73 11.31 -7.94 0.84
C GLN A 73 9.93 -7.64 0.26
N ARG A 74 9.50 -8.43 -0.73
CA ARG A 74 8.18 -8.30 -1.35
C ARG A 74 7.19 -9.32 -0.78
N LEU A 75 6.15 -8.84 -0.10
CA LEU A 75 5.08 -9.68 0.44
C LEU A 75 4.01 -10.07 -0.59
N THR A 76 3.71 -9.16 -1.52
CA THR A 76 2.68 -9.36 -2.53
C THR A 76 3.29 -9.34 -3.93
N PRO A 77 3.16 -10.42 -4.72
CA PRO A 77 3.72 -10.49 -6.06
C PRO A 77 3.03 -9.49 -7.00
N GLU A 78 3.77 -8.97 -7.96
CA GLU A 78 3.30 -7.93 -8.89
C GLU A 78 2.00 -8.26 -9.64
N PRO A 79 1.77 -9.47 -10.16
CA PRO A 79 0.50 -9.79 -10.83
C PRO A 79 -0.73 -9.56 -9.94
N LYS A 80 -0.63 -9.82 -8.63
CA LYS A 80 -1.74 -9.57 -7.69
C LYS A 80 -1.99 -8.08 -7.48
N VAL A 81 -0.94 -7.26 -7.56
CA VAL A 81 -1.07 -5.80 -7.47
C VAL A 81 -1.78 -5.27 -8.72
N LEU A 82 -1.38 -5.73 -9.91
CA LEU A 82 -2.00 -5.36 -11.18
C LEU A 82 -3.48 -5.76 -11.24
N ASP A 83 -3.82 -6.97 -10.80
CA ASP A 83 -5.22 -7.42 -10.71
C ASP A 83 -6.05 -6.48 -9.80
N ALA A 84 -5.50 -6.10 -8.65
CA ALA A 84 -6.18 -5.24 -7.68
C ALA A 84 -6.46 -3.81 -8.19
N MET A 85 -5.79 -3.36 -9.26
CA MET A 85 -6.08 -2.07 -9.90
C MET A 85 -7.48 -2.03 -10.54
N SER A 86 -8.04 -3.18 -10.93
CA SER A 86 -9.32 -3.25 -11.65
C SER A 86 -10.35 -4.19 -11.01
N ILE A 87 -9.89 -5.10 -10.14
CA ILE A 87 -10.71 -6.12 -9.51
C ILE A 87 -10.89 -5.77 -8.02
N PRO A 88 -12.08 -5.31 -7.59
CA PRO A 88 -12.33 -5.07 -6.19
C PRO A 88 -12.35 -6.37 -5.38
N PRO A 89 -12.05 -6.33 -4.07
CA PRO A 89 -12.09 -7.51 -3.22
C PRO A 89 -13.51 -8.09 -3.15
N ARG A 90 -13.64 -9.37 -3.55
CA ARG A 90 -14.93 -10.07 -3.73
C ARG A 90 -15.74 -10.30 -2.45
N THR A 91 -15.06 -10.28 -1.30
CA THR A 91 -15.67 -10.60 0.00
C THR A 91 -16.20 -9.38 0.74
N THR A 92 -16.03 -8.17 0.19
CA THR A 92 -16.47 -6.93 0.84
C THR A 92 -17.46 -6.18 -0.04
N ARG A 93 -18.14 -5.20 0.55
CA ARG A 93 -19.03 -4.28 -0.17
C ARG A 93 -18.36 -3.55 -1.34
N ALA A 94 -17.02 -3.49 -1.36
CA ALA A 94 -16.28 -2.89 -2.46
C ALA A 94 -16.52 -3.62 -3.78
N TYR A 95 -16.84 -4.92 -3.74
CA TYR A 95 -17.22 -5.68 -4.93
C TYR A 95 -18.48 -5.11 -5.57
N GLU A 96 -19.55 -4.94 -4.80
CA GLU A 96 -20.81 -4.39 -5.29
C GLU A 96 -20.66 -2.93 -5.74
N ARG A 97 -19.91 -2.12 -4.98
CA ARG A 97 -19.60 -0.75 -5.40
C ARG A 97 -18.87 -0.72 -6.73
N GLY A 98 -17.86 -1.56 -6.92
CA GLY A 98 -17.10 -1.64 -8.17
C GLY A 98 -17.95 -2.14 -9.34
N THR A 99 -18.82 -3.13 -9.12
CA THR A 99 -19.76 -3.63 -10.12
C THR A 99 -20.77 -2.55 -10.53
N LEU A 100 -21.37 -1.84 -9.57
CA LEU A 100 -22.28 -0.73 -9.85
C LEU A 100 -21.62 0.34 -10.73
N ILE A 101 -20.40 0.77 -10.35
CA ILE A 101 -19.62 1.75 -11.13
C ILE A 101 -19.36 1.24 -12.54
N ARG A 102 -18.94 -0.02 -12.70
CA ARG A 102 -18.61 -0.60 -14.01
C ARG A 102 -19.83 -0.69 -14.93
N GLU A 103 -20.99 -1.05 -14.40
CA GLU A 103 -22.19 -1.32 -15.19
C GLU A 103 -23.06 -0.07 -15.41
N ASN A 104 -22.99 0.93 -14.52
CA ASN A 104 -23.95 2.05 -14.47
C ASN A 104 -23.26 3.41 -14.38
N LEU A 105 -22.00 3.56 -14.82
CA LEU A 105 -21.22 4.79 -14.66
C LEU A 105 -21.98 6.06 -15.09
N HIS A 106 -22.72 5.99 -16.20
CA HIS A 106 -23.44 7.13 -16.74
C HIS A 106 -24.71 7.51 -15.96
N GLU A 107 -25.25 6.60 -15.14
CA GLU A 107 -26.43 6.83 -14.30
C GLU A 107 -26.08 7.31 -12.90
N ILE A 108 -24.81 7.18 -12.48
CA ILE A 108 -24.35 7.57 -11.15
C ILE A 108 -24.18 9.09 -11.09
N ARG A 109 -24.80 9.70 -10.07
CA ARG A 109 -24.55 11.09 -9.67
C ARG A 109 -23.43 11.17 -8.64
N THR A 110 -23.49 10.35 -7.60
CA THR A 110 -22.45 10.24 -6.57
C THR A 110 -22.29 8.81 -6.09
N VAL A 111 -21.09 8.44 -5.66
CA VAL A 111 -20.81 7.17 -5.00
C VAL A 111 -19.96 7.41 -3.76
N GLY A 112 -20.32 6.79 -2.65
CA GLY A 112 -19.58 6.83 -1.39
C GLY A 112 -19.26 5.43 -0.87
N TRP A 113 -18.87 5.35 0.39
CA TRP A 113 -18.49 4.07 1.02
C TRP A 113 -19.68 3.15 1.26
N ARG A 114 -20.84 3.70 1.65
CA ARG A 114 -22.04 2.95 2.05
C ARG A 114 -23.17 2.97 1.03
N ARG A 115 -23.22 3.98 0.17
CA ARG A 115 -24.31 4.15 -0.79
C ARG A 115 -23.86 4.86 -2.06
N ALA A 116 -24.65 4.72 -3.11
CA ALA A 116 -24.61 5.53 -4.32
C ALA A 116 -25.94 6.24 -4.52
N VAL A 117 -25.90 7.37 -5.22
CA VAL A 117 -27.10 8.09 -5.63
C VAL A 117 -27.09 8.21 -7.15
N LEU A 118 -28.16 7.78 -7.79
CA LEU A 118 -28.33 7.87 -9.23
C LEU A 118 -28.84 9.25 -9.64
N LYS A 119 -28.76 9.55 -10.93
CA LYS A 119 -29.31 10.77 -11.53
C LYS A 119 -30.84 10.83 -11.42
N SER A 120 -31.50 9.69 -11.27
CA SER A 120 -32.93 9.55 -11.00
C SER A 120 -33.35 9.89 -9.57
N ASP A 121 -32.40 10.32 -8.71
CA ASP A 121 -32.54 10.45 -7.26
C ASP A 121 -32.77 9.13 -6.50
N GLU A 122 -32.69 7.98 -7.17
CA GLU A 122 -32.65 6.67 -6.52
C GLU A 122 -31.37 6.50 -5.67
N VAL A 123 -31.53 5.92 -4.49
CA VAL A 123 -30.44 5.63 -3.56
C VAL A 123 -30.22 4.12 -3.50
N ILE A 124 -29.00 3.70 -3.81
CA ILE A 124 -28.56 2.30 -3.70
C ILE A 124 -27.69 2.20 -2.45
N GLU A 125 -28.14 1.44 -1.46
CA GLU A 125 -27.35 1.12 -0.26
C GLU A 125 -26.52 -0.15 -0.51
N PHE A 126 -25.22 -0.08 -0.23
CA PHE A 126 -24.33 -1.25 -0.26
C PHE A 126 -24.47 -2.05 1.03
N PRO A 127 -24.40 -3.39 0.97
CA PRO A 127 -24.56 -4.25 2.12
C PRO A 127 -23.51 -3.95 3.20
N PRO A 128 -23.79 -4.27 4.47
CA PRO A 128 -22.79 -4.25 5.52
C PRO A 128 -21.55 -5.06 5.11
N GLU A 129 -20.39 -4.76 5.69
CA GLU A 129 -19.23 -5.61 5.42
C GLU A 129 -19.54 -7.01 5.92
N SER A 130 -19.19 -8.02 5.13
CA SER A 130 -19.18 -9.38 5.67
C SER A 130 -18.17 -9.37 6.83
N THR A 131 -18.64 -9.64 8.03
CA THR A 131 -17.74 -9.95 9.14
C THR A 131 -17.16 -11.31 8.79
N GLY A 132 -16.01 -11.31 8.11
CA GLY A 132 -15.31 -12.51 7.65
C GLY A 132 -14.78 -13.34 8.81
N VAL A 133 -15.68 -13.88 9.63
CA VAL A 133 -15.42 -14.97 10.56
C VAL A 133 -15.85 -16.24 9.84
N GLY A 134 -14.95 -16.75 9.00
CA GLY A 134 -15.07 -18.03 8.31
C GLY A 134 -13.71 -18.69 8.27
#